data_AF-A0A956KE23-F1
#
_entry.id   AF-A0A956KE23-F1
#
_cell.length_a   1.000
_cell.length_b   1.000
_cell.length_c   1.000
_cell.angle_alpha   90.00
_cell.angle_beta   90.00
_cell.angle_gamma   90.00
#
_symmetry.space_group_name_H-M   'P 1'
#
loop_
_entity.id
_entity.type
_entity.pdbx_description
1 polymer ?
#
loop_
_entity_poly.entity_id
_entity_poly.type
_entity_poly.pdbx_seq_one_letter_code
_entity_poly.pdbx_strand_id
1 'polypeptide(L)'
;MPRIPTLALGLVAAWMCGCHAPHKAHEEEGTFVISTPLRQDTELAREYVAQVKAIQHIEVRAQERGYLTKIYVDEGQRIEEGTKMFQIMPLIYQAEV
;
A
#
# COMPACT_ATOMS: atom_id res chain seq x y z
N MET A 1 -80.04 -57.21 -33.18
CA MET A 1 -79.02 -57.63 -32.17
C MET A 1 -77.64 -57.57 -32.83
N PRO A 2 -76.51 -57.38 -32.11
CA PRO A 2 -76.12 -56.20 -31.31
C PRO A 2 -74.60 -55.89 -31.45
N ARG A 3 -74.13 -54.64 -31.65
CA ARG A 3 -72.68 -54.31 -31.55
C ARG A 3 -72.36 -52.92 -30.99
N ILE A 4 -73.27 -52.33 -30.23
CA ILE A 4 -73.05 -51.03 -29.57
C ILE A 4 -72.18 -51.15 -28.29
N PRO A 5 -72.24 -52.21 -27.45
CA PRO A 5 -71.47 -52.23 -26.20
C PRO A 5 -69.97 -52.45 -26.42
N THR A 6 -69.56 -53.00 -27.57
CA THR A 6 -68.14 -53.25 -27.90
C THR A 6 -67.38 -51.97 -28.26
N LEU A 7 -68.07 -50.97 -28.82
CA LEU A 7 -67.44 -49.71 -29.24
C LEU A 7 -67.27 -48.74 -28.04
N ALA A 8 -68.21 -48.77 -27.10
CA ALA A 8 -68.10 -48.04 -25.84
C ALA A 8 -66.96 -48.56 -24.95
N LEU A 9 -66.75 -49.89 -24.92
CA LEU A 9 -65.68 -50.52 -24.12
C LEU A 9 -64.27 -50.21 -24.67
N GLY A 10 -64.13 -50.09 -26.00
CA GLY A 10 -62.86 -49.69 -26.62
C GLY A 10 -62.48 -48.23 -26.34
N LEU A 11 -63.46 -47.32 -26.24
CA LEU A 11 -63.23 -45.91 -25.95
C LEU A 11 -62.77 -45.68 -24.49
N VAL A 12 -63.30 -46.47 -23.55
CA VAL A 12 -62.90 -46.42 -22.13
C VAL A 12 -61.48 -46.96 -21.93
N ALA A 13 -61.08 -47.99 -22.68
CA ALA A 13 -59.70 -48.50 -22.65
C ALA A 13 -58.68 -47.48 -23.18
N ALA A 14 -59.06 -46.67 -24.17
CA ALA A 14 -58.22 -45.60 -24.71
C ALA A 14 -58.02 -44.44 -23.73
N TRP A 15 -59.00 -44.17 -22.85
CA TRP A 15 -58.88 -43.14 -21.80
C TRP A 15 -57.97 -43.53 -20.64
N MET A 16 -57.76 -44.83 -20.40
CA MET A 16 -56.91 -45.33 -19.31
C MET A 16 -55.41 -45.39 -19.66
N CYS A 17 -55.03 -45.13 -20.91
CA CYS A 17 -53.62 -45.11 -21.34
C CYS A 17 -52.94 -43.73 -21.21
N GLY A 18 -53.63 -42.71 -20.70
CA GLY A 18 -53.06 -41.41 -20.37
C GLY A 18 -52.29 -41.40 -19.05
N CYS A 19 -51.40 -42.37 -18.82
CA CYS A 19 -50.58 -42.42 -17.62
C CYS A 19 -49.42 -41.42 -17.74
N HIS A 20 -49.37 -40.53 -16.74
CA HIS A 20 -48.32 -39.57 -16.44
C HIS A 20 -46.92 -40.11 -16.75
N ALA A 21 -46.21 -39.50 -17.70
CA ALA A 21 -44.77 -39.71 -17.82
C ALA A 21 -44.11 -39.10 -16.58
N PRO A 22 -43.23 -39.81 -15.86
CA PRO A 22 -42.50 -39.20 -14.76
C PRO A 22 -41.63 -38.09 -15.33
N HIS A 23 -41.89 -36.83 -14.94
CA HIS A 23 -40.96 -35.74 -15.15
C HIS A 23 -39.66 -36.10 -14.45
N LYS A 24 -38.66 -36.52 -15.21
CA LYS A 24 -37.29 -36.56 -14.71
C LYS A 24 -36.88 -35.11 -14.50
N ALA A 25 -36.81 -34.68 -13.26
CA ALA A 25 -36.13 -33.44 -12.91
C ALA A 25 -34.69 -33.60 -13.40
N HIS A 26 -34.35 -32.91 -14.49
CA HIS A 26 -32.97 -32.64 -14.82
C HIS A 26 -32.51 -31.60 -13.79
N GLU A 27 -31.97 -32.06 -12.66
CA GLU A 27 -31.07 -31.21 -11.88
C GLU A 27 -29.83 -31.00 -12.75
N GLU A 28 -29.81 -29.88 -13.47
CA GLU A 28 -28.57 -29.36 -14.01
C GLU A 28 -27.73 -28.92 -12.82
N GLU A 29 -26.85 -29.81 -12.34
CA GLU A 29 -25.80 -29.43 -11.41
C GLU A 29 -24.90 -28.41 -12.12
N GLY A 30 -25.20 -27.14 -11.89
CA GLY A 30 -24.40 -26.03 -12.39
C GLY A 30 -22.96 -26.20 -11.95
N THR A 31 -22.05 -26.39 -12.90
CA THR A 31 -20.63 -26.46 -12.60
C THR A 31 -20.12 -25.03 -12.44
N PHE A 32 -19.69 -24.71 -11.23
CA PHE A 32 -19.14 -23.39 -10.91
C PHE A 32 -17.62 -23.47 -10.86
N VAL A 33 -16.96 -22.53 -11.51
CA VAL A 33 -15.51 -22.40 -11.44
C VAL A 33 -15.15 -21.87 -10.06
N ILE A 34 -14.37 -22.65 -9.30
CA ILE A 34 -13.85 -22.25 -7.99
C ILE A 34 -12.34 -22.04 -8.04
N SER A 35 -11.85 -21.14 -7.20
CA SER A 35 -10.42 -20.90 -6.99
C SER A 35 -10.03 -21.18 -5.55
N THR A 36 -8.79 -21.64 -5.32
CA THR A 36 -8.22 -21.84 -3.98
C THR A 36 -7.39 -20.64 -3.54
N PRO A 37 -7.41 -20.28 -2.24
CA PRO A 37 -6.62 -19.15 -1.75
C PRO A 37 -5.12 -19.52 -1.70
N LEU A 38 -4.27 -18.65 -2.23
CA LEU A 38 -2.82 -18.74 -2.08
C LEU A 38 -2.38 -17.80 -0.95
N ARG A 39 -1.67 -18.35 0.05
CA ARG A 39 -1.08 -17.55 1.12
C ARG A 39 0.36 -17.22 0.75
N GLN A 40 0.64 -15.94 0.60
CA GLN A 40 1.97 -15.41 0.32
C GLN A 40 2.25 -14.20 1.21
N ASP A 41 3.50 -14.00 1.56
CA ASP A 41 3.91 -12.84 2.32
C ASP A 41 3.75 -11.58 1.45
N THR A 42 3.28 -10.49 2.07
CA THR A 42 3.07 -9.22 1.39
C THR A 42 3.73 -8.11 2.19
N GLU A 43 4.55 -7.32 1.52
CA GLU A 43 5.13 -6.12 2.10
C GLU A 43 4.17 -4.94 1.95
N LEU A 44 3.85 -4.26 3.05
CA LEU A 44 2.99 -3.09 3.04
C LEU A 44 3.85 -1.83 3.19
N ALA A 45 4.15 -1.17 2.07
CA ALA A 45 4.79 0.13 2.08
C ALA A 45 3.80 1.19 2.59
N ARG A 46 4.26 2.03 3.53
CA ARG A 46 3.50 3.20 4.01
C ARG A 46 4.33 4.44 3.80
N GLU A 47 3.75 5.39 3.10
CA GLU A 47 4.40 6.67 2.83
C GLU A 47 4.12 7.65 3.97
N TYR A 48 5.19 8.26 4.48
CA TYR A 48 5.13 9.26 5.51
C TYR A 48 5.95 10.47 5.10
N VAL A 49 5.51 11.65 5.52
CA VAL A 49 6.28 12.88 5.35
C VAL A 49 7.37 12.95 6.41
N ALA A 50 8.57 13.35 6.00
CA ALA A 50 9.70 13.56 6.89
C ALA A 50 10.48 14.79 6.47
N GLN A 51 11.14 15.42 7.45
CA GLN A 51 12.08 16.51 7.22
C GLN A 51 13.49 16.01 7.52
N VAL A 52 14.39 16.13 6.54
CA VAL A 52 15.81 15.83 6.74
C VAL A 52 16.48 17.01 7.43
N LYS A 53 17.23 16.73 8.49
CA LYS A 53 18.02 17.72 9.23
C LYS A 53 19.47 17.24 9.32
N ALA A 54 20.40 18.19 9.42
CA ALA A 54 21.79 17.86 9.69
C ALA A 54 21.90 17.16 11.06
N ILE A 55 22.77 16.15 11.15
CA ILE A 55 23.07 15.49 12.43
C ILE A 55 23.60 16.52 13.44
N GLN A 56 24.42 17.45 12.95
CA GLN A 56 24.93 18.58 13.71
C GLN A 56 24.77 19.86 12.88
N HIS A 57 23.94 20.78 13.37
CA HIS A 57 23.81 22.12 12.82
C HIS A 57 24.50 23.09 13.79
N ILE A 58 25.70 23.56 13.44
CA ILE A 58 26.54 24.37 14.31
C ILE A 58 26.62 25.79 13.75
N GLU A 59 26.11 26.75 14.52
CA GLU A 59 26.29 28.17 14.25
C GLU A 59 27.54 28.67 14.99
N VAL A 60 28.58 29.04 14.23
CA VAL A 60 29.81 29.56 14.81
C VAL A 60 29.60 31.02 15.23
N ARG A 61 29.95 31.34 16.48
CA ARG A 61 29.88 32.69 17.05
C ARG A 61 31.21 33.05 17.71
N ALA A 62 31.58 34.32 17.63
CA ALA A 62 32.77 34.82 18.32
C ALA A 62 32.58 34.77 19.85
N GLN A 63 33.60 34.32 20.57
CA GLN A 63 33.59 34.29 22.04
C GLN A 63 33.76 35.70 22.63
N GLU A 64 34.56 36.55 21.98
CA GLU A 64 34.83 37.91 22.41
C GLU A 64 34.48 38.93 21.34
N ARG A 65 34.24 40.17 21.78
CA ARG A 65 34.00 41.29 20.87
C ARG A 65 35.32 41.78 20.31
N GLY A 66 35.38 41.90 18.99
CA GLY A 66 36.56 42.38 18.29
C GLY A 66 36.31 42.46 16.80
N TYR A 67 37.31 42.96 16.07
CA TYR A 67 37.25 43.01 14.61
C TYR A 67 37.89 41.76 14.00
N LEU A 68 37.27 41.22 12.96
CA LEU A 68 37.88 40.18 12.14
C LEU A 68 39.14 40.72 11.47
N THR A 69 40.26 40.03 11.63
CA THR A 69 41.55 40.40 11.03
C THR A 69 41.93 39.47 9.89
N LYS A 70 41.67 38.16 10.04
CA LYS A 70 41.99 37.15 9.03
C LYS A 70 40.90 36.09 8.94
N ILE A 71 40.66 35.63 7.73
CA ILE A 71 39.77 34.53 7.38
C ILE A 71 40.64 33.47 6.70
N TYR A 72 40.53 32.23 7.16
CA TYR A 72 41.37 31.10 6.72
C TYR A 72 40.58 30.03 5.96
N VAL A 73 39.27 30.23 5.80
CA VAL A 73 38.35 29.26 5.19
C VAL A 73 37.46 29.96 4.18
N ASP A 74 37.15 29.24 3.10
CA ASP A 74 36.24 29.70 2.05
C ASP A 74 34.83 29.11 2.25
N GLU A 75 33.84 29.75 1.63
CA GLU A 75 32.46 29.29 1.67
C GLU A 75 32.30 27.92 1.00
N GLY A 76 31.56 27.01 1.65
CA GLY A 76 31.36 25.64 1.17
C GLY A 76 32.55 24.71 1.38
N GLN A 77 33.67 25.19 1.92
CA GLN A 77 34.84 24.36 2.22
C GLN A 77 34.53 23.35 3.33
N ARG A 78 34.95 22.10 3.11
CA ARG A 78 34.93 21.06 4.15
C ARG A 78 36.10 21.29 5.10
N ILE A 79 35.81 21.30 6.40
CA ILE A 79 36.81 21.49 7.47
C ILE A 79 36.74 20.35 8.47
N GLU A 80 37.81 20.18 9.23
CA GLU A 80 37.90 19.23 10.34
C GLU A 80 37.85 19.95 11.69
N GLU A 81 37.59 19.20 12.76
CA GLU A 81 37.60 19.74 14.12
C GLU A 81 38.96 20.36 14.45
N GLY A 82 38.93 21.53 15.11
CA GLY A 82 40.14 22.27 15.46
C GLY A 82 40.75 23.11 14.34
N THR A 83 40.18 23.08 13.13
CA THR A 83 40.63 23.96 12.03
C THR A 83 40.44 25.43 12.41
N LYS A 84 41.51 26.24 12.31
CA LYS A 84 41.42 27.68 12.53
C LYS A 84 40.65 28.32 11.37
N MET A 85 39.49 28.89 11.65
CA MET A 85 38.64 29.54 10.65
C MET A 85 38.82 31.06 10.60
N PHE A 86 38.84 31.72 11.76
CA PHE A 86 38.82 33.18 11.86
C PHE A 86 39.82 33.65 12.93
N GLN A 87 40.41 34.82 12.71
CA GLN A 87 41.20 35.53 13.73
C GLN A 87 40.52 36.86 14.06
N ILE A 88 40.31 37.11 15.35
CA ILE A 88 39.67 38.33 15.87
C ILE A 88 40.72 39.11 16.66
N MET A 89 40.76 40.44 16.48
CA MET A 89 41.54 41.33 17.33
C MET A 89 40.67 41.81 18.49
N PRO A 90 41.02 41.49 19.75
CA PRO A 90 40.25 41.94 20.90
C PRO A 90 40.34 43.46 21.01
N LEU A 91 39.19 44.09 21.27
CA LEU A 91 39.09 45.56 21.37
C LEU A 91 39.76 46.14 22.64
N ILE A 92 40.08 45.32 23.65
CA ILE A 92 40.48 45.79 24.99
C ILE A 92 41.56 44.90 25.62
N TYR A 93 42.72 44.73 24.98
CA TYR A 93 43.87 44.07 25.64
C TYR A 93 45.24 44.69 25.33
N GLN A 94 45.30 45.82 24.61
CA GLN A 94 46.55 46.52 24.32
C GLN A 94 46.86 47.67 25.30
N ALA A 95 46.10 47.81 26.39
CA ALA A 95 46.27 48.91 27.35
C ALA A 95 46.88 48.50 28.70
N GLU A 96 47.16 47.22 28.96
CA GLU A 96 47.79 46.76 30.20
C GLU A 96 48.98 45.84 29.90
N VAL A 97 50.12 46.43 29.53
CA VAL A 97 51.48 45.91 29.76
C VAL A 97 52.39 47.09 30.09
#